data_AF-A0A222GC40-F1
#
_entry.id   AF-A0A222GC40-F1
#
_cell.length_a   1.000
_cell.length_b   1.000
_cell.length_c   1.000
_cell.angle_alpha   90.00
_cell.angle_beta   90.00
_cell.angle_gamma   90.00
#
_symmetry.space_group_name_H-M   'P 1'
#
loop_
_entity.id
_entity.type
_entity.pdbx_description
1 polymer ?
#
loop_
_entity_poly.entity_id
_entity_poly.type
_entity_poly.pdbx_seq_one_letter_code
_entity_poly.pdbx_strand_id
1 'polypeptide(L)' 'MHNNFWDYLYETTELIENMANEKQDIIEQVYARLENVELLYERNFDPVDSYEEYVAVKLIRAISQAIKR' A
#
# COMPACT_ATOMS: atom_id res chain seq x y z
N MET A 1 -3.95 18.38 6.36
CA MET A 1 -5.06 17.46 6.66
C MET A 1 -4.44 16.09 6.86
N HIS A 2 -4.66 15.48 8.03
CA HIS A 2 -4.15 14.14 8.32
C HIS A 2 -4.83 13.16 7.37
N ASN A 3 -4.15 12.74 6.31
CA ASN A 3 -4.56 11.57 5.55
C ASN A 3 -4.29 10.37 6.45
N ASN A 4 -5.32 9.95 7.19
CA ASN A 4 -5.27 8.78 8.03
C ASN A 4 -4.80 7.60 7.16
N PHE A 5 -3.73 6.95 7.59
CA PHE A 5 -3.11 5.85 6.86
C PHE A 5 -4.13 4.77 6.47
N TRP A 6 -5.07 4.49 7.36
CA TRP A 6 -6.14 3.52 7.11
C TRP A 6 -7.10 3.96 6.01
N ASP A 7 -7.44 5.24 5.94
CA ASP A 7 -8.28 5.77 4.86
C ASP A 7 -7.55 5.68 3.53
N TYR A 8 -6.25 5.97 3.50
CA TYR A 8 -5.43 5.82 2.30
C TYR A 8 -5.30 4.37 1.84
N LEU A 9 -5.15 3.42 2.77
CA LEU A 9 -5.16 1.99 2.45
C LEU A 9 -6.51 1.53 1.92
N TYR A 10 -7.60 2.02 2.50
CA TYR A 10 -8.94 1.71 2.05
C TYR A 10 -9.17 2.22 0.62
N GLU A 11 -8.88 3.49 0.34
CA GLU A 11 -8.96 4.07 -1.01
C GLU A 11 -8.07 3.32 -2.01
N THR A 12 -6.87 2.91 -1.59
CA THR A 12 -5.96 2.12 -2.42
C THR A 12 -6.57 0.76 -2.80
N THR A 13 -7.31 0.14 -1.88
CA THR A 13 -8.00 -1.14 -2.11
C THR A 13 -9.09 -0.99 -3.17
N GLU A 14 -9.97 0.00 -3.02
CA GLU A 14 -11.03 0.30 -4.00
C GLU A 14 -10.46 0.57 -5.39
N LEU A 15 -9.32 1.28 -5.47
CA LEU A 15 -8.68 1.56 -6.76
C LEU A 15 -8.11 0.30 -7.42
N ILE A 16 -7.52 -0.62 -6.65
CA ILE A 16 -7.02 -1.90 -7.16
C ILE A 16 -8.17 -2.79 -7.65
N GLU A 17 -9.26 -2.87 -6.89
CA GLU A 17 -10.43 -3.67 -7.26
C GLU A 17 -11.10 -3.15 -8.55
N ASN A 18 -11.17 -1.83 -8.72
CA ASN A 18 -11.68 -1.23 -9.94
C ASN A 18 -10.78 -1.51 -11.15
N MET A 19 -9.45 -1.51 -10.98
CA MET A 19 -8.49 -1.84 -12.04
C MET A 19 -8.60 -3.29 -12.50
N ALA A 20 -8.91 -4.23 -11.61
CA ALA A 20 -9.05 -5.64 -11.96
C ALA A 20 -10.14 -5.91 -13.02
N ASN A 21 -11.10 -4.98 -13.16
CA ASN A 21 -12.18 -5.06 -14.14
C ASN A 21 -11.79 -4.52 -15.53
N GLU A 22 -10.68 -3.81 -15.64
CA GLU A 22 -10.16 -3.25 -16.89
C GLU A 22 -8.99 -4.13 -17.37
N LYS A 23 -9.03 -4.62 -18.62
CA LYS A 23 -8.06 -5.59 -19.22
C LYS A 23 -6.64 -5.02 -19.44
N GLN A 24 -6.12 -4.25 -18.49
CA GLN A 24 -4.82 -3.61 -18.55
C GLN A 24 -3.80 -4.39 -17.72
N ASP A 25 -2.52 -4.02 -17.77
CA ASP A 25 -1.48 -4.66 -16.97
C ASP A 25 -1.65 -4.32 -15.48
N ILE A 26 -2.56 -5.05 -14.83
CA ILE A 26 -3.01 -4.85 -13.46
C ILE A 26 -1.85 -5.01 -12.48
N ILE A 27 -0.88 -5.87 -12.81
CA ILE A 27 0.24 -6.18 -11.92
C ILE A 27 1.17 -4.98 -11.78
N GLU A 28 1.53 -4.30 -12.89
CA GLU A 28 2.36 -3.10 -12.85
C GLU A 28 1.66 -1.95 -12.09
N GLN A 29 0.35 -1.79 -12.27
CA GLN A 29 -0.42 -0.74 -11.59
C GLN A 29 -0.57 -1.01 -10.10
N VAL A 30 -0.84 -2.26 -9.71
CA VAL A 30 -0.86 -2.69 -8.31
C VAL A 30 0.50 -2.45 -7.67
N TYR A 31 1.59 -2.85 -8.33
CA TYR A 31 2.95 -2.60 -7.85
C TYR A 31 3.20 -1.11 -7.60
N ALA A 32 2.90 -0.24 -8.58
CA ALA A 32 3.10 1.21 -8.44
C ALA A 32 2.32 1.81 -7.26
N ARG A 33 1.12 1.27 -6.97
CA ARG A 33 0.32 1.71 -5.81
C ARG A 33 0.94 1.27 -4.49
N LEU A 34 1.38 0.02 -4.39
CA LEU A 34 2.04 -0.49 -3.17
C LEU A 34 3.35 0.26 -2.89
N GLU A 35 4.13 0.58 -3.93
CA GLU A 35 5.36 1.39 -3.81
C GLU A 35 5.06 2.80 -3.29
N ASN A 36 3.96 3.42 -3.71
CA ASN A 36 3.54 4.72 -3.17
C ASN A 36 3.17 4.66 -1.67
N VAL A 37 2.52 3.58 -1.21
CA VAL A 37 2.27 3.39 0.23
C VAL A 37 3.60 3.33 0.98
N GLU A 38 4.57 2.58 0.47
CA GLU A 38 5.90 2.50 1.09
C GLU A 38 6.57 3.87 1.16
N LEU A 39 6.63 4.62 0.05
CA LEU A 39 7.27 5.93 0.00
C LEU A 39 6.64 6.94 0.97
N LEU A 40 5.31 6.90 1.12
CA LEU A 40 4.59 7.83 1.98
C LEU A 40 4.73 7.49 3.46
N TYR A 41 4.91 6.21 3.82
CA TYR A 41 4.73 5.74 5.20
C TYR A 41 5.89 4.91 5.79
N GLU A 42 6.95 4.59 5.05
CA GLU A 42 8.07 3.72 5.50
C GLU A 42 8.70 4.14 6.84
N ARG A 43 8.69 5.44 7.16
CA ARG A 43 9.31 6.01 8.36
C ARG A 43 8.33 6.71 9.30
N ASN A 44 7.03 6.57 9.06
CA ASN A 44 6.02 7.36 9.78
C ASN A 44 5.52 6.70 11.06
N PHE A 45 5.79 5.40 11.25
CA PHE A 45 5.26 4.62 12.37
C PHE A 45 6.38 4.07 13.24
N ASP A 46 6.40 4.51 14.49
CA ASP A 46 7.18 3.86 15.54
C ASP A 46 6.45 2.58 15.96
N PRO A 47 7.10 1.40 15.94
CA PRO A 47 6.47 0.14 16.34
C PRO A 47 5.97 0.12 17.80
N VAL A 48 6.41 1.05 18.66
CA VAL A 48 5.93 1.19 20.04
C VAL A 48 4.60 1.96 20.10
N ASP A 49 4.46 3.02 19.30
CA ASP A 49 3.31 3.93 19.36
C ASP A 49 2.24 3.62 18.30
N SER A 50 2.58 2.91 17.21
CA SER A 50 1.71 2.66 16.06
C SER A 50 2.05 1.30 15.42
N TYR A 51 1.87 0.23 16.20
CA TYR A 51 2.28 -1.12 15.83
C TYR A 51 1.49 -1.66 14.63
N GLU A 52 0.17 -1.44 14.60
CA GLU A 52 -0.71 -1.90 13.53
C GLU A 52 -0.32 -1.29 12.18
N GLU A 53 -0.09 0.02 12.14
CA GLU A 53 0.35 0.72 10.94
C GLU A 53 1.75 0.28 10.52
N TYR A 54 2.67 0.10 11.48
CA TYR A 54 4.00 -0.43 11.22
C TYR A 54 3.94 -1.82 10.57
N VAL A 55 3.12 -2.74 11.09
CA VAL A 55 2.95 -4.08 10.53
C VAL A 55 2.34 -4.04 9.13
N ALA A 56 1.32 -3.19 8.92
CA ALA A 56 0.70 -3.03 7.60
C ALA A 56 1.70 -2.56 6.55
N VAL A 57 2.52 -1.54 6.85
CA VAL A 57 3.58 -1.06 5.95
C VAL A 57 4.61 -2.17 5.67
N LYS A 58 5.01 -2.95 6.68
CA LYS A 58 5.93 -4.09 6.49
C LYS A 58 5.35 -5.16 5.57
N LEU A 59 4.07 -5.49 5.71
CA LEU A 59 3.40 -6.47 4.87
C LEU A 59 3.28 -5.98 3.42
N ILE A 60 2.85 -4.73 3.23
CA ILE A 60 2.72 -4.11 1.90
C ILE A 60 4.05 -4.12 1.17
N ARG A 61 5.14 -3.78 1.87
CA ARG A 61 6.51 -3.88 1.33
C ARG A 61 6.88 -5.29 0.92
N ALA A 62 6.58 -6.29 1.76
CA ALA A 62 6.88 -7.69 1.43
C ALA A 62 6.14 -8.15 0.17
N ILE A 63 4.87 -7.76 0.01
CA ILE A 63 4.05 -8.07 -1.15
C ILE A 63 4.59 -7.36 -2.41
N SER A 64 4.85 -6.06 -2.32
CA SER A 64 5.42 -5.23 -3.39
C SER A 64 6.72 -5.84 -3.94
N GLN A 65 7.63 -6.25 -3.03
CA GLN A 65 8.88 -6.92 -3.41
C GLN A 65 8.68 -8.29 -4.03
N ALA A 66 7.64 -9.04 -3.63
CA ALA A 66 7.31 -10.33 -4.21
C ALA A 66 6.74 -10.20 -5.63
N ILE A 67 5.95 -9.16 -5.89
CA ILE A 67 5.36 -8.88 -7.22
C ILE A 67 6.42 -8.43 -8.24
N LYS A 68 7.43 -7.66 -7.81
CA LYS A 68 8.51 -7.18 -8.68
C LYS A 68 9.46 -8.29 -9.17
N ARG A 69 9.47 -9.45 -8.52
CA ARG A 69 10.36 -10.58 -8.84
C ARG A 69 9.83 -11.41 -9.99
#